data_AF-A0A8H7TL96-F1
#
_entry.id   AF-A0A8H7TL96-F1
#
_cell.length_a   1.000
_cell.length_b   1.000
_cell.length_c   1.000
_cell.angle_alpha   90.00
_cell.angle_beta   90.00
_cell.angle_gamma   90.00
#
_symmetry.space_group_name_H-M   'P 1'
#
loop_
_entity.id
_entity.type
_entity.pdbx_description
1 polymer ?
#
loop_
_entity_poly.entity_id
_entity_poly.type
_entity_poly.pdbx_seq_one_letter_code
_entity_poly.pdbx_strand_id
1 'polypeptide(L)'
;MAAQGLRVLAFASGVVSPRSSRVRGGGRGTSPSTDNVHEDSYKGLAFAGLVGMSDPPRPGVAKSIRTLMHGGVKVIMITGDAETTALAIGKQLGMAIATPSPHSAGQRMVKSVLRGDEVDRMSDMELAQAMEHTTIFARTNPDHKMKIIRALQSRGDIVAMTGDGVNDAPALKKADIGISMGRHGTDVAKEAADMILTDDDFSTILHAIEEGKGIFNNIQNFLTFQLSTSAASLALVFICTCFGFKNPLNAMQILWINIIMDGPPAQSLGVEKVDPDVMNRPPRKRNDPVLTKALIRRVLSSATIITLGTMLIYSREMLADGQVTRRDTTMTFTCFVFFDMFNALSCRSESKSVFRGEMGLFANNLFNWAVSGSIICQLLVIYFPWLQSTFQTEAIGFFDLVRLLFLCSTVFWADELRKYLKYGKRRFTSGYSQAV
;
A
#
# COMPACT_ATOMS: atom_id res chain seq x y z
N MET A 1 -16.75 -37.29 7.25
CA MET A 1 -16.58 -36.83 5.86
C MET A 1 -16.91 -35.35 5.70
N ALA A 2 -18.17 -34.90 5.79
CA ALA A 2 -18.49 -33.46 5.66
C ALA A 2 -17.81 -32.56 6.72
N ALA A 3 -17.75 -33.02 7.97
CA ALA A 3 -17.02 -32.32 9.05
C ALA A 3 -15.49 -32.23 8.82
N GLN A 4 -14.94 -33.03 7.89
CA GLN A 4 -13.54 -32.98 7.47
C GLN A 4 -13.35 -32.15 6.19
N GLY A 5 -14.39 -31.43 5.72
CA GLY A 5 -14.32 -30.60 4.52
C GLY A 5 -14.48 -31.37 3.20
N LEU A 6 -14.92 -32.62 3.25
CA LEU A 6 -15.19 -33.41 2.04
C LEU A 6 -16.58 -33.07 1.50
N ARG A 7 -16.69 -32.83 0.19
CA ARG A 7 -17.96 -32.85 -0.54
C ARG A 7 -18.40 -34.32 -0.66
N VAL A 8 -19.52 -34.64 -0.02
CA VAL A 8 -20.03 -36.02 0.09
C VAL A 8 -21.12 -36.24 -0.95
N LEU A 9 -20.95 -37.26 -1.78
CA LEU A 9 -21.93 -37.72 -2.74
C LEU A 9 -22.47 -39.08 -2.30
N ALA A 10 -23.80 -39.24 -2.30
CA ALA A 10 -24.45 -40.51 -2.05
C ALA A 10 -24.77 -41.20 -3.38
N PHE A 11 -24.41 -42.48 -3.47
CA PHE A 11 -24.68 -43.33 -4.62
C PHE A 11 -25.74 -44.35 -4.26
N ALA A 12 -26.76 -44.46 -5.11
CA ALA A 12 -27.81 -45.45 -5.01
C ALA A 12 -28.08 -46.03 -6.41
N SER A 13 -28.45 -47.30 -6.47
CA SER A 13 -28.74 -48.04 -7.70
C SER A 13 -30.09 -48.73 -7.60
N GLY A 14 -30.88 -48.71 -8.66
CA GLY A 14 -32.17 -49.37 -8.69
C GLY A 14 -32.92 -49.10 -9.99
N VAL A 15 -34.10 -49.72 -10.11
CA VAL A 15 -34.93 -49.61 -11.30
C VAL A 15 -35.70 -48.29 -11.25
N VAL A 16 -35.41 -47.38 -12.18
CA VAL A 16 -36.16 -46.13 -12.36
C VAL A 16 -37.41 -46.46 -13.16
N SER A 17 -38.60 -46.25 -12.59
CA SER A 17 -39.85 -46.54 -13.28
C SER A 17 -40.21 -45.38 -14.21
N PRO A 18 -40.20 -45.55 -15.55
CA PRO A 18 -40.56 -44.47 -16.46
C PRO A 18 -42.09 -44.35 -16.44
N ARG A 19 -42.62 -43.38 -15.70
CA ARG A 19 -44.02 -43.00 -15.91
C ARG A 19 -44.08 -42.20 -17.20
N SER A 20 -44.43 -42.89 -18.30
CA SER A 20 -44.76 -42.28 -19.60
C SER A 20 -45.87 -41.23 -19.42
N SER A 21 -45.52 -39.95 -19.34
CA SER A 21 -46.45 -38.89 -19.66
C SER A 21 -46.58 -38.85 -21.19
N ARG A 22 -47.68 -39.41 -21.70
CA ARG A 22 -48.14 -39.08 -23.06
C ARG A 22 -48.50 -37.59 -23.07
N VAL A 23 -47.55 -36.74 -23.45
CA VAL A 23 -47.84 -35.36 -23.81
C VAL A 23 -48.53 -35.38 -25.17
N ARG A 24 -49.85 -35.22 -25.18
CA ARG A 24 -50.66 -35.11 -26.39
C ARG A 24 -50.86 -33.61 -26.66
N GLY A 25 -50.23 -33.09 -27.72
CA GLY A 25 -50.67 -31.88 -28.42
C GLY A 25 -49.70 -30.70 -28.49
N GLY A 26 -49.09 -30.52 -29.67
CA GLY A 26 -49.05 -29.28 -30.44
C GLY A 26 -48.36 -28.03 -29.87
N GLY A 27 -47.21 -27.67 -30.45
CA GLY A 27 -46.67 -26.30 -30.35
C GLY A 27 -45.18 -26.23 -30.66
N ARG A 28 -44.83 -25.70 -31.83
CA ARG A 28 -43.45 -25.42 -32.26
C ARG A 28 -43.01 -24.11 -31.59
N GLY A 29 -42.10 -24.15 -30.62
CA GLY A 29 -41.51 -22.94 -30.06
C GLY A 29 -40.72 -23.13 -28.77
N THR A 30 -39.47 -22.64 -28.82
CA THR A 30 -38.58 -22.26 -27.71
C THR A 30 -37.99 -23.36 -26.82
N SER A 31 -36.64 -23.39 -26.82
CA SER A 31 -35.67 -23.75 -25.77
C SER A 31 -35.97 -24.91 -24.81
N PRO A 32 -35.04 -25.87 -24.62
CA PRO A 32 -35.24 -26.94 -23.65
C PRO A 32 -35.27 -26.35 -22.23
N SER A 33 -36.46 -26.15 -21.68
CA SER A 33 -36.67 -25.97 -20.26
C SER A 33 -36.22 -27.25 -19.58
N THR A 34 -35.29 -27.13 -18.62
CA THR A 34 -34.89 -28.20 -17.70
C THR A 34 -36.09 -29.03 -17.30
N ASP A 35 -36.12 -30.27 -17.78
CA ASP A 35 -37.15 -31.24 -17.48
C ASP A 35 -37.37 -31.27 -15.97
N ASN A 36 -38.60 -31.03 -15.54
CA ASN A 36 -39.07 -31.41 -14.21
C ASN A 36 -39.00 -32.94 -14.15
N VAL A 37 -37.81 -33.48 -13.90
CA VAL A 37 -37.63 -34.89 -13.60
C VAL A 37 -38.37 -35.12 -12.28
N HIS A 38 -39.54 -35.75 -12.36
CA HIS A 38 -40.36 -36.05 -11.21
C HIS A 38 -39.52 -36.84 -10.18
N GLU A 39 -39.25 -36.25 -9.02
CA GLU A 39 -38.51 -36.88 -7.90
C GLU A 39 -39.10 -38.25 -7.52
N ASP A 40 -40.40 -38.44 -7.77
CA ASP A 40 -41.10 -39.71 -7.60
C ASP A 40 -40.54 -40.87 -8.43
N SER A 41 -39.86 -40.60 -9.55
CA SER A 41 -39.26 -41.61 -10.42
C SER A 41 -38.03 -42.29 -9.78
N TYR A 42 -37.45 -41.67 -8.74
CA TYR A 42 -36.25 -42.13 -8.05
C TYR A 42 -36.54 -42.79 -6.69
N LYS A 43 -37.78 -43.25 -6.46
CA LYS A 43 -38.17 -43.98 -5.25
C LYS A 43 -37.85 -45.49 -5.40
N GLY A 44 -37.31 -46.12 -4.35
CA GLY A 44 -37.00 -47.56 -4.33
C GLY A 44 -35.58 -47.96 -4.74
N LEU A 45 -34.65 -47.00 -4.80
CA LEU A 45 -33.23 -47.27 -5.08
C LEU A 45 -32.55 -47.94 -3.87
N ALA A 46 -31.68 -48.92 -4.12
CA ALA A 46 -30.81 -49.52 -3.12
C ALA A 46 -29.57 -48.63 -2.90
N PHE A 47 -29.32 -48.26 -1.64
CA PHE A 47 -28.16 -47.46 -1.27
C PHE A 47 -26.85 -48.26 -1.50
N ALA A 48 -25.94 -47.70 -2.30
CA ALA A 48 -24.67 -48.35 -2.63
C ALA A 48 -23.53 -47.86 -1.72
N GLY A 49 -23.49 -46.57 -1.38
CA GLY A 49 -22.45 -46.01 -0.52
C GLY A 49 -22.30 -44.49 -0.60
N LEU A 50 -21.33 -43.96 0.14
CA LEU A 50 -20.92 -42.55 0.10
C LEU A 50 -19.50 -42.44 -0.47
N VAL A 51 -19.26 -41.44 -1.31
CA VAL A 51 -17.92 -41.03 -1.73
C VAL A 51 -17.68 -39.61 -1.27
N GLY A 52 -16.56 -39.39 -0.59
CA GLY A 52 -16.08 -38.05 -0.23
C GLY A 52 -15.01 -37.59 -1.18
N MET A 53 -15.20 -36.42 -1.80
CA MET A 53 -14.17 -35.74 -2.59
C MET A 53 -13.74 -34.46 -1.88
N SER A 54 -12.45 -34.12 -1.93
CA SER A 54 -11.91 -32.89 -1.37
C SER A 54 -11.42 -32.01 -2.52
N ASP A 55 -11.66 -30.71 -2.41
CA ASP A 55 -10.91 -29.71 -3.14
C ASP A 55 -9.84 -29.13 -2.19
N PRO A 56 -8.61 -29.65 -2.21
CA PRO A 56 -7.60 -29.25 -1.24
C PRO A 56 -7.18 -27.79 -1.48
N PRO A 57 -6.96 -26.99 -0.41
CA PRO A 57 -6.43 -25.65 -0.58
C PRO A 57 -5.06 -25.67 -1.26
N ARG A 58 -4.81 -24.68 -2.13
CA ARG A 58 -3.52 -24.53 -2.81
C ARG A 58 -2.37 -24.42 -1.78
N PRO A 59 -1.19 -24.97 -2.08
CA PRO A 59 -0.03 -24.83 -1.21
C PRO A 59 0.30 -23.35 -0.99
N GLY A 60 0.73 -22.98 0.22
CA GLY A 60 1.10 -21.60 0.56
C GLY A 60 -0.06 -20.69 1.01
N VAL A 61 -1.31 -20.94 0.58
CA VAL A 61 -2.48 -20.09 0.93
C VAL A 61 -2.64 -19.92 2.44
N ALA A 62 -2.53 -20.99 3.21
CA ALA A 62 -2.64 -20.94 4.67
C ALA A 62 -1.52 -20.12 5.34
N LYS A 63 -0.33 -20.04 4.73
CA LYS A 63 0.75 -19.16 5.22
C LYS A 63 0.42 -17.71 4.89
N SER A 64 0.01 -17.43 3.65
CA SER A 64 -0.33 -16.07 3.19
C SER A 64 -1.50 -15.47 3.98
N ILE A 65 -2.57 -16.23 4.22
CA ILE A 65 -3.72 -15.80 5.04
C ILE A 65 -3.25 -15.41 6.46
N ARG A 66 -2.43 -16.25 7.10
CA ARG A 66 -1.90 -15.95 8.43
C ARG A 66 -1.03 -14.69 8.45
N THR A 67 -0.17 -14.50 7.45
CA THR A 67 0.66 -13.29 7.34
C THR A 67 -0.21 -12.04 7.14
N LEU A 68 -1.23 -12.11 6.28
CA LEU A 68 -2.16 -11.00 6.05
C LEU A 68 -2.93 -10.64 7.33
N MET A 69 -3.43 -11.64 8.04
CA MET A 69 -4.14 -11.44 9.31
C MET A 69 -3.23 -10.86 10.40
N HIS A 70 -1.97 -11.33 10.50
CA HIS A 70 -0.99 -10.75 11.42
C HIS A 70 -0.70 -9.27 11.10
N GLY A 71 -0.68 -8.92 9.80
CA GLY A 71 -0.57 -7.56 9.32
C GLY A 71 -1.85 -6.71 9.42
N GLY A 72 -2.90 -7.20 10.09
CA GLY A 72 -4.15 -6.49 10.30
C GLY A 72 -5.11 -6.46 9.10
N VAL A 73 -4.87 -7.29 8.07
CA VAL A 73 -5.79 -7.44 6.92
C VAL A 73 -6.83 -8.49 7.26
N LYS A 74 -8.11 -8.12 7.12
CA LYS A 74 -9.22 -9.06 7.31
C LYS A 74 -9.44 -9.89 6.04
N VAL A 75 -9.34 -11.21 6.17
CA VAL A 75 -9.61 -12.16 5.07
C VAL A 75 -11.03 -12.73 5.24
N ILE A 76 -11.83 -12.69 4.17
CA ILE A 76 -13.20 -13.19 4.14
C ILE A 76 -13.30 -14.24 3.03
N MET A 77 -13.83 -15.41 3.35
CA MET A 77 -14.13 -16.47 2.40
C MET A 77 -15.58 -16.36 1.92
N ILE A 78 -15.78 -16.42 0.61
CA ILE A 78 -17.10 -16.43 -0.02
C ILE A 78 -17.18 -17.67 -0.92
N THR A 79 -18.10 -18.59 -0.64
CA THR A 79 -18.21 -19.86 -1.35
C THR A 79 -19.66 -20.29 -1.62
N GLY A 80 -19.86 -21.02 -2.71
CA GLY A 80 -21.12 -21.71 -3.02
C GLY A 80 -21.32 -23.02 -2.25
N ASP A 81 -20.31 -23.50 -1.54
CA ASP A 81 -20.39 -24.74 -0.77
C ASP A 81 -21.28 -24.64 0.47
N ALA A 82 -21.60 -25.80 1.04
CA ALA A 82 -22.32 -25.89 2.30
C ALA A 82 -21.49 -25.30 3.47
N GLU A 83 -22.20 -24.77 4.47
CA GLU A 83 -21.62 -24.16 5.67
C GLU A 83 -20.59 -25.06 6.37
N THR A 84 -20.89 -26.36 6.48
CA THR A 84 -20.02 -27.33 7.13
C THR A 84 -18.69 -27.51 6.41
N THR A 85 -18.71 -27.55 5.08
CA THR A 85 -17.50 -27.63 4.24
C THR A 85 -16.71 -26.33 4.31
N ALA A 86 -17.38 -25.18 4.17
CA ALA A 86 -16.75 -23.87 4.24
C ALA A 86 -16.04 -23.64 5.59
N LEU A 87 -16.70 -24.03 6.69
CA LEU A 87 -16.13 -23.95 8.04
C LEU A 87 -14.91 -24.86 8.20
N ALA A 88 -14.95 -26.08 7.66
CA ALA A 88 -13.84 -27.03 7.74
C ALA A 88 -12.61 -26.51 6.96
N ILE A 89 -12.80 -26.05 5.73
CA ILE A 89 -11.72 -25.46 4.91
C ILE A 89 -11.19 -24.19 5.56
N GLY A 90 -12.06 -23.34 6.13
CA GLY A 90 -11.63 -22.14 6.82
C GLY A 90 -10.78 -22.40 8.06
N LYS A 91 -11.08 -23.46 8.82
CA LYS A 91 -10.23 -23.92 9.92
C LYS A 91 -8.88 -24.43 9.43
N GLN A 92 -8.88 -25.20 8.34
CA GLN A 92 -7.65 -25.72 7.73
C GLN A 92 -6.73 -24.60 7.23
N LEU A 93 -7.31 -23.52 6.71
CA LEU A 93 -6.58 -22.33 6.25
C LEU A 93 -6.09 -21.41 7.38
N GLY A 94 -6.53 -21.65 8.62
CA GLY A 94 -6.15 -20.85 9.79
C GLY A 94 -6.86 -19.49 9.85
N MET A 95 -8.06 -19.36 9.28
CA MET A 95 -8.85 -18.13 9.40
C MET A 95 -9.32 -17.90 10.84
N ALA A 96 -9.45 -16.63 11.25
CA ALA A 96 -9.98 -16.25 12.55
C ALA A 96 -11.49 -16.51 12.57
N ILE A 97 -11.87 -17.70 13.00
CA ILE A 97 -13.27 -18.08 13.14
C ILE A 97 -13.66 -17.83 14.59
N ALA A 98 -14.49 -16.81 14.82
CA ALA A 98 -15.05 -16.56 16.13
C ALA A 98 -15.84 -17.81 16.59
N THR A 99 -15.44 -18.37 17.73
CA THR A 99 -16.23 -19.41 18.39
C THR A 99 -17.50 -18.76 18.93
N PRO A 100 -18.69 -19.26 18.58
CA PRO A 100 -19.94 -18.73 19.13
C PRO A 100 -19.91 -18.90 20.65
N SER A 101 -19.78 -17.79 21.37
CA SER A 101 -19.87 -17.80 22.82
C SER A 101 -21.29 -17.39 23.21
N PRO A 102 -22.04 -18.24 23.93
CA PRO A 102 -23.34 -17.86 24.47
C PRO A 102 -23.11 -16.93 25.66
N HIS A 103 -22.81 -15.65 25.42
CA HIS A 103 -22.82 -14.64 26.48
C HIS A 103 -24.15 -13.90 26.47
N SER A 104 -24.88 -14.08 27.57
CA SER A 104 -25.96 -13.25 28.11
C SER A 104 -27.22 -13.08 27.26
N ALA A 105 -28.36 -13.46 27.85
CA ALA A 105 -29.70 -13.28 27.32
C ALA A 105 -29.94 -11.81 26.91
N GLY A 106 -29.88 -11.53 25.60
CA GLY A 106 -30.18 -10.21 25.04
C GLY A 106 -29.28 -9.74 23.89
N GLN A 107 -28.10 -10.33 23.68
CA GLN A 107 -27.24 -9.98 22.54
C GLN A 107 -27.44 -10.93 21.35
N ARG A 108 -27.58 -10.37 20.14
CA ARG A 108 -27.65 -11.12 18.86
C ARG A 108 -26.47 -12.11 18.80
N MET A 109 -26.74 -13.41 18.64
CA MET A 109 -25.70 -14.43 18.43
C MET A 109 -24.77 -13.99 17.29
N VAL A 110 -23.50 -13.79 17.62
CA VAL A 110 -22.47 -13.49 16.64
C VAL A 110 -22.10 -14.79 15.92
N LYS A 111 -22.63 -14.95 14.70
CA LYS A 111 -22.26 -16.06 13.83
C LYS A 111 -20.99 -15.74 13.04
N SER A 112 -20.00 -16.62 13.11
CA SER A 112 -18.79 -16.54 12.29
C SER A 112 -19.00 -16.95 10.83
N VAL A 113 -20.08 -17.70 10.55
CA VAL A 113 -20.50 -18.10 9.21
C VAL A 113 -21.93 -17.63 8.94
N LEU A 114 -22.13 -16.98 7.79
CA LEU A 114 -23.47 -16.57 7.32
C LEU A 114 -23.80 -17.30 6.02
N ARG A 115 -25.06 -17.75 5.90
CA ARG A 115 -25.56 -18.36 4.67
C ARG A 115 -26.19 -17.31 3.76
N GLY A 116 -26.20 -17.57 2.44
CA GLY A 116 -26.79 -16.64 1.46
C GLY A 116 -28.23 -16.21 1.77
N ASP A 117 -29.06 -17.12 2.26
CA ASP A 117 -30.44 -16.85 2.69
C ASP A 117 -30.53 -15.91 3.90
N GLU A 118 -29.53 -15.93 4.79
CA GLU A 118 -29.42 -15.00 5.91
C GLU A 118 -28.94 -13.62 5.42
N VAL A 119 -28.00 -13.60 4.47
CA VAL A 119 -27.50 -12.36 3.84
C VAL A 119 -28.62 -11.61 3.12
N ASP A 120 -29.54 -12.31 2.47
CA ASP A 120 -30.69 -11.71 1.79
C ASP A 120 -31.64 -10.98 2.74
N ARG A 121 -31.83 -11.52 3.95
CA ARG A 121 -32.72 -10.96 4.98
C ARG A 121 -32.14 -9.73 5.69
N MET A 122 -30.82 -9.57 5.66
CA MET A 122 -30.14 -8.45 6.31
C MET A 122 -30.14 -7.22 5.40
N SER A 123 -30.34 -6.04 5.99
CA SER A 123 -30.01 -4.79 5.29
C SER A 123 -28.49 -4.61 5.13
N ASP A 124 -28.05 -3.72 4.23
CA ASP A 124 -26.61 -3.46 4.02
C ASP A 124 -25.91 -2.96 5.31
N MET A 125 -26.62 -2.21 6.15
CA MET A 125 -26.10 -1.75 7.45
C MET A 125 -25.99 -2.88 8.47
N GLU A 126 -26.99 -3.77 8.55
CA GLU A 126 -26.93 -4.94 9.43
C GLU A 126 -25.84 -5.92 8.99
N LEU A 127 -25.71 -6.13 7.68
CA LEU A 127 -24.64 -6.93 7.11
C LEU A 127 -23.28 -6.33 7.45
N ALA A 128 -23.10 -5.01 7.28
CA ALA A 128 -21.87 -4.32 7.65
C ALA A 128 -21.50 -4.51 9.13
N GLN A 129 -22.47 -4.51 10.05
CA GLN A 129 -22.23 -4.79 11.48
C GLN A 129 -21.88 -6.27 11.72
N ALA A 130 -22.63 -7.21 11.14
CA ALA A 130 -22.35 -8.64 11.27
C ALA A 130 -20.95 -9.01 10.74
N MET A 131 -20.54 -8.32 9.68
CA MET A 131 -19.22 -8.44 9.05
C MET A 131 -18.06 -7.99 9.94
N GLU A 132 -18.25 -7.47 11.15
CA GLU A 132 -17.14 -7.30 12.09
C GLU A 132 -16.59 -8.65 12.57
N HIS A 133 -17.47 -9.63 12.75
CA HIS A 133 -17.13 -10.93 13.33
C HIS A 133 -17.30 -12.10 12.38
N THR A 134 -18.08 -11.94 11.30
CA THR A 134 -18.21 -12.95 10.24
C THR A 134 -16.98 -12.94 9.33
N THR A 135 -16.45 -14.13 9.02
CA THR A 135 -15.33 -14.33 8.09
C THR A 135 -15.65 -15.29 6.95
N ILE A 136 -16.78 -16.02 7.03
CA ILE A 136 -17.16 -17.02 6.03
C ILE A 136 -18.60 -16.77 5.58
N PHE A 137 -18.81 -16.73 4.27
CA PHE A 137 -20.11 -16.70 3.62
C PHE A 137 -20.29 -17.96 2.78
N ALA A 138 -21.33 -18.74 3.07
CA ALA A 138 -21.60 -20.04 2.46
C ALA A 138 -22.89 -20.02 1.64
N ARG A 139 -22.99 -20.89 0.63
CA ARG A 139 -24.11 -20.94 -0.34
C ARG A 139 -24.45 -19.56 -0.93
N THR A 140 -23.44 -18.83 -1.38
CA THR A 140 -23.62 -17.48 -1.94
C THR A 140 -23.86 -17.47 -3.44
N ASN A 141 -24.71 -16.57 -3.90
CA ASN A 141 -24.93 -16.24 -5.31
C ASN A 141 -24.11 -15.01 -5.74
N PRO A 142 -24.00 -14.69 -7.05
CA PRO A 142 -23.28 -13.51 -7.53
C PRO A 142 -23.76 -12.20 -6.89
N ASP A 143 -25.07 -12.03 -6.70
CA ASP A 143 -25.65 -10.85 -6.05
C ASP A 143 -25.21 -10.69 -4.59
N HIS A 144 -25.01 -11.81 -3.88
CA HIS A 144 -24.50 -11.79 -2.51
C HIS A 144 -23.06 -11.25 -2.46
N LYS A 145 -22.21 -11.64 -3.42
CA LYS A 145 -20.83 -11.12 -3.51
C LYS A 145 -20.83 -9.60 -3.64
N MET A 146 -21.71 -9.07 -4.50
CA MET A 146 -21.90 -7.63 -4.68
C MET A 146 -22.37 -6.94 -3.41
N LYS A 147 -23.35 -7.53 -2.70
CA LYS A 147 -23.90 -6.98 -1.46
C LYS A 147 -22.85 -6.92 -0.35
N ILE A 148 -22.05 -7.99 -0.22
CA ILE A 148 -20.94 -8.08 0.74
C ILE A 148 -19.90 -6.98 0.48
N ILE A 149 -19.51 -6.75 -0.78
CA ILE A 149 -18.56 -5.70 -1.15
C ILE A 149 -19.12 -4.32 -0.81
N ARG A 150 -20.39 -4.05 -1.13
CA ARG A 150 -21.04 -2.76 -0.80
C ARG A 150 -21.10 -2.52 0.71
N ALA A 151 -21.39 -3.54 1.50
CA ALA A 151 -21.44 -3.45 2.96
C ALA A 151 -20.06 -3.18 3.58
N LEU A 152 -18.98 -3.73 3.02
CA LEU A 152 -17.61 -3.39 3.44
C LEU A 152 -17.21 -1.97 3.02
N GLN A 153 -17.51 -1.59 1.77
CA GLN A 153 -17.20 -0.26 1.26
C GLN A 153 -17.94 0.84 2.03
N SER A 154 -19.17 0.59 2.49
CA SER A 154 -19.94 1.56 3.30
C SER A 154 -19.35 1.80 4.69
N ARG A 155 -18.55 0.86 5.22
CA ARG A 155 -17.76 1.02 6.45
C ARG A 155 -16.48 1.84 6.23
N GLY A 156 -16.13 2.12 4.97
CA GLY A 156 -14.89 2.78 4.58
C GLY A 156 -13.69 1.82 4.47
N ASP A 157 -13.92 0.51 4.49
CA ASP A 157 -12.90 -0.51 4.23
C ASP A 157 -12.53 -0.50 2.74
N ILE A 158 -11.25 -0.75 2.43
CA ILE A 158 -10.78 -0.96 1.05
C ILE A 158 -10.87 -2.45 0.75
N VAL A 159 -11.64 -2.82 -0.27
CA VAL A 159 -11.99 -4.21 -0.55
C VAL A 159 -11.25 -4.70 -1.77
N ALA A 160 -10.44 -5.74 -1.58
CA ALA A 160 -9.91 -6.54 -2.68
C ALA A 160 -10.76 -7.80 -2.84
N MET A 161 -11.16 -8.12 -4.07
CA MET A 161 -11.88 -9.35 -4.39
C MET A 161 -11.07 -10.22 -5.34
N THR A 162 -11.01 -11.52 -5.05
CA THR A 162 -10.44 -12.52 -5.96
C THR A 162 -11.56 -13.33 -6.62
N GLY A 163 -11.42 -13.63 -7.91
CA GLY A 163 -12.37 -14.46 -8.66
C GLY A 163 -11.78 -14.96 -9.98
N ASP A 164 -12.35 -16.03 -10.53
CA ASP A 164 -11.88 -16.68 -11.76
C ASP A 164 -13.02 -16.88 -12.78
N GLY A 165 -14.27 -16.96 -12.32
CA GLY A 165 -15.44 -17.17 -13.16
C GLY A 165 -16.08 -15.90 -13.73
N VAL A 166 -16.87 -16.06 -14.79
CA VAL A 166 -17.72 -15.00 -15.38
C VAL A 166 -18.69 -14.43 -14.33
N ASN A 167 -19.14 -15.27 -13.40
CA ASN A 167 -20.02 -14.90 -12.29
C ASN A 167 -19.38 -13.89 -11.32
N ASP A 168 -18.06 -13.81 -11.30
CA ASP A 168 -17.32 -12.92 -10.41
C ASP A 168 -17.02 -11.57 -11.06
N ALA A 169 -17.14 -11.44 -12.38
CA ALA A 169 -16.81 -10.22 -13.10
C ALA A 169 -17.53 -8.95 -12.57
N PRO A 170 -18.85 -8.97 -12.26
CA PRO A 170 -19.49 -7.79 -11.68
C PRO A 170 -18.89 -7.38 -10.33
N ALA A 171 -18.49 -8.36 -9.53
CA ALA A 171 -17.99 -8.17 -8.18
C ALA A 171 -16.52 -7.78 -8.17
N LEU A 172 -15.70 -8.34 -9.07
CA LEU A 172 -14.35 -7.89 -9.39
C LEU A 172 -14.35 -6.41 -9.78
N LYS A 173 -15.25 -6.02 -10.68
CA LYS A 173 -15.34 -4.62 -11.14
C LYS A 173 -15.83 -3.65 -10.06
N LYS A 174 -16.56 -4.15 -9.07
CA LYS A 174 -17.13 -3.34 -7.99
C LYS A 174 -16.17 -3.17 -6.81
N ALA A 175 -15.28 -4.13 -6.59
CA ALA A 175 -14.23 -4.05 -5.59
C ALA A 175 -13.33 -2.83 -5.84
N ASP A 176 -12.65 -2.34 -4.80
CA ASP A 176 -11.64 -1.29 -4.98
C ASP A 176 -10.41 -1.82 -5.73
N ILE A 177 -10.15 -3.13 -5.61
CA ILE A 177 -9.15 -3.87 -6.37
C ILE A 177 -9.74 -5.23 -6.77
N GLY A 178 -10.03 -5.44 -8.05
CA GLY A 178 -10.37 -6.75 -8.61
C GLY A 178 -9.14 -7.57 -8.95
N ILE A 179 -9.06 -8.82 -8.49
CA ILE A 179 -7.94 -9.73 -8.72
C ILE A 179 -8.43 -10.99 -9.44
N SER A 180 -7.92 -11.24 -10.65
CA SER A 180 -8.28 -12.41 -11.46
C SER A 180 -7.13 -13.42 -11.56
N MET A 181 -7.49 -14.70 -11.71
CA MET A 181 -6.55 -15.79 -11.97
C MET A 181 -6.09 -15.76 -13.44
N GLY A 182 -4.80 -15.87 -13.69
CA GLY A 182 -4.20 -15.83 -15.02
C GLY A 182 -4.42 -17.09 -15.84
N ARG A 183 -4.25 -18.29 -15.25
CA ARG A 183 -4.40 -19.56 -16.00
C ARG A 183 -5.82 -20.09 -15.92
N HIS A 184 -6.40 -20.16 -14.72
CA HIS A 184 -7.76 -20.69 -14.51
C HIS A 184 -8.85 -19.64 -14.71
N GLY A 185 -8.52 -18.33 -14.74
CA GLY A 185 -9.50 -17.27 -14.91
C GLY A 185 -10.01 -17.14 -16.33
N THR A 186 -11.32 -16.95 -16.44
CA THR A 186 -12.01 -16.64 -17.70
C THR A 186 -11.58 -15.27 -18.23
N ASP A 187 -11.64 -15.07 -19.55
CA ASP A 187 -11.28 -13.79 -20.16
C ASP A 187 -12.15 -12.64 -19.64
N VAL A 188 -13.43 -12.92 -19.38
CA VAL A 188 -14.35 -11.94 -18.77
C VAL A 188 -13.90 -11.53 -17.38
N ALA A 189 -13.41 -12.46 -16.56
CA ALA A 189 -12.89 -12.15 -15.23
C ALA A 189 -11.58 -11.33 -15.30
N LYS A 190 -10.69 -11.65 -16.25
CA LYS A 190 -9.44 -10.91 -16.47
C LYS A 190 -9.69 -9.47 -16.92
N GLU A 191 -10.61 -9.25 -17.85
CA GLU A 191 -11.00 -7.91 -18.32
C GLU A 191 -11.70 -7.07 -17.23
N ALA A 192 -12.37 -7.74 -16.28
CA ALA A 192 -13.03 -7.06 -15.17
C ALA A 192 -12.09 -6.69 -14.01
N ALA A 193 -10.90 -7.30 -13.93
CA ALA A 193 -9.96 -7.15 -12.83
C ALA A 193 -8.94 -6.03 -13.06
N ASP A 194 -8.45 -5.43 -11.97
CA ASP A 194 -7.37 -4.44 -11.98
C ASP A 194 -5.98 -5.10 -11.90
N MET A 195 -5.92 -6.34 -11.39
CA MET A 195 -4.70 -7.13 -11.23
C MET A 195 -4.94 -8.58 -11.68
N ILE A 196 -3.97 -9.16 -12.40
CA ILE A 196 -4.03 -10.55 -12.87
C ILE A 196 -2.85 -11.34 -12.29
N LEU A 197 -3.15 -12.46 -11.63
CA LEU A 197 -2.15 -13.38 -11.08
C LEU A 197 -1.71 -14.38 -12.16
N THR A 198 -0.62 -14.10 -12.87
CA THR A 198 -0.16 -14.90 -14.02
C THR A 198 0.22 -16.35 -13.66
N ASP A 199 0.52 -16.61 -12.39
CA ASP A 199 0.93 -17.90 -11.82
C ASP A 199 -0.18 -18.64 -11.06
N ASP A 200 -1.34 -18.00 -10.87
CA ASP A 200 -2.44 -18.48 -10.02
C ASP A 200 -2.04 -18.75 -8.57
N ASP A 201 -1.01 -18.06 -8.07
CA ASP A 201 -0.56 -18.17 -6.69
C ASP A 201 -1.11 -17.04 -5.82
N PHE A 202 -1.81 -17.40 -4.74
CA PHE A 202 -2.31 -16.46 -3.75
C PHE A 202 -1.17 -15.74 -3.00
N SER A 203 0.03 -16.34 -2.92
CA SER A 203 1.21 -15.70 -2.32
C SER A 203 1.60 -14.40 -3.04
N THR A 204 1.33 -14.29 -4.33
CA THR A 204 1.59 -13.08 -5.13
C THR A 204 0.79 -11.87 -4.64
N ILE A 205 -0.40 -12.08 -4.06
CA ILE A 205 -1.19 -11.00 -3.43
C ILE A 205 -0.46 -10.43 -2.21
N LEU A 206 0.23 -11.27 -1.43
CA LEU A 206 1.01 -10.84 -0.28
C LEU A 206 2.14 -9.90 -0.73
N HIS A 207 2.87 -10.30 -1.77
CA HIS A 207 3.95 -9.49 -2.36
C HIS A 207 3.42 -8.19 -2.96
N ALA A 208 2.27 -8.21 -3.63
CA ALA A 208 1.64 -7.00 -4.16
C ALA A 208 1.25 -6.01 -3.04
N ILE A 209 0.75 -6.50 -1.90
CA ILE A 209 0.44 -5.66 -0.73
C ILE A 209 1.73 -5.12 -0.10
N GLU A 210 2.77 -5.93 0.01
CA GLU A 210 4.10 -5.53 0.50
C GLU A 210 4.68 -4.39 -0.36
N GLU A 211 4.71 -4.56 -1.68
CA GLU A 211 5.15 -3.55 -2.64
C GLU A 211 4.26 -2.30 -2.59
N GLY A 212 2.94 -2.45 -2.52
CA GLY A 212 2.01 -1.31 -2.42
C GLY A 212 2.25 -0.46 -1.17
N LYS A 213 2.49 -1.09 0.00
CA LYS A 213 2.86 -0.36 1.21
C LYS A 213 4.25 0.27 1.10
N GLY A 214 5.20 -0.40 0.45
CA GLY A 214 6.55 0.11 0.17
C GLY A 214 6.53 1.37 -0.69
N ILE A 215 5.84 1.33 -1.83
CA ILE A 215 5.66 2.46 -2.75
C ILE A 215 5.05 3.65 -2.01
N PHE A 216 4.02 3.46 -1.19
CA PHE A 216 3.43 4.56 -0.43
C PHE A 216 4.41 5.21 0.55
N ASN A 217 5.23 4.42 1.24
CA ASN A 217 6.28 4.93 2.13
C ASN A 217 7.35 5.71 1.35
N ASN A 218 7.74 5.22 0.18
CA ASN A 218 8.66 5.92 -0.71
C ASN A 218 8.06 7.23 -1.24
N ILE A 219 6.76 7.27 -1.52
CA ILE A 219 6.03 8.49 -1.87
C ILE A 219 6.16 9.54 -0.77
N GLN A 220 5.97 9.15 0.49
CA GLN A 220 6.12 10.07 1.62
C GLN A 220 7.56 10.57 1.78
N ASN A 221 8.57 9.72 1.53
CA ASN A 221 9.98 10.10 1.61
C ASN A 221 10.35 11.14 0.55
N PHE A 222 10.00 10.92 -0.72
CA PHE A 222 10.32 11.90 -1.76
C PHE A 222 9.50 13.19 -1.61
N LEU A 223 8.22 13.11 -1.21
CA LEU A 223 7.41 14.31 -0.94
C LEU A 223 7.99 15.14 0.20
N THR A 224 8.53 14.49 1.24
CA THR A 224 9.22 15.19 2.33
C THR A 224 10.39 15.98 1.78
N PHE A 225 11.23 15.35 0.96
CA PHE A 225 12.38 15.99 0.33
C PHE A 225 11.94 17.18 -0.55
N GLN A 226 11.10 16.94 -1.55
CA GLN A 226 10.68 17.95 -2.52
C GLN A 226 9.96 19.14 -1.88
N LEU A 227 9.07 18.89 -0.91
CA LEU A 227 8.37 19.96 -0.19
C LEU A 227 9.31 20.76 0.70
N SER A 228 10.30 20.12 1.33
CA SER A 228 11.26 20.84 2.18
C SER A 228 12.16 21.77 1.38
N THR A 229 12.63 21.33 0.21
CA THR A 229 13.44 22.16 -0.69
C THR A 229 12.62 23.29 -1.29
N SER A 230 11.40 23.01 -1.78
CA SER A 230 10.49 24.04 -2.30
C SER A 230 10.12 25.07 -1.23
N ALA A 231 9.83 24.62 -0.01
CA ALA A 231 9.52 25.51 1.12
C ALA A 231 10.74 26.35 1.52
N ALA A 232 11.94 25.77 1.55
CA ALA A 232 13.17 26.49 1.88
C ALA A 232 13.50 27.57 0.84
N SER A 233 13.36 27.26 -0.45
CA SER A 233 13.57 28.18 -1.57
C SER A 233 12.58 29.36 -1.51
N LEU A 234 11.29 29.06 -1.37
CA LEU A 234 10.26 30.10 -1.26
C LEU A 234 10.45 30.97 -0.01
N ALA A 235 10.76 30.35 1.14
CA ALA A 235 11.03 31.07 2.37
C ALA A 235 12.27 31.97 2.25
N LEU A 236 13.34 31.50 1.62
CA LEU A 236 14.56 32.28 1.38
C LEU A 236 14.25 33.54 0.56
N VAL A 237 13.57 33.39 -0.58
CA VAL A 237 13.20 34.52 -1.45
C VAL A 237 12.24 35.48 -0.74
N PHE A 238 11.26 34.95 -0.02
CA PHE A 238 10.30 35.75 0.76
C PHE A 238 11.00 36.59 1.83
N ILE A 239 11.88 35.97 2.63
CA ILE A 239 12.62 36.67 3.68
C ILE A 239 13.52 37.75 3.06
N CYS A 240 14.29 37.46 2.01
CA CYS A 240 15.11 38.47 1.34
C CYS A 240 14.28 39.67 0.87
N THR A 241 13.13 39.41 0.26
CA THR A 241 12.22 40.47 -0.23
C THR A 241 11.66 41.31 0.92
N CYS A 242 11.23 40.69 2.02
CA CYS A 242 10.69 41.40 3.19
C CYS A 242 11.73 42.29 3.87
N PHE A 243 12.99 41.86 3.92
CA PHE A 243 14.08 42.65 4.51
C PHE A 243 14.74 43.62 3.51
N GLY A 244 14.25 43.69 2.27
CA GLY A 244 14.79 44.58 1.23
C GLY A 244 16.17 44.16 0.71
N PHE A 245 16.60 42.93 0.99
CA PHE A 245 17.83 42.38 0.42
C PHE A 245 17.60 42.03 -1.06
N LYS A 246 18.66 42.13 -1.87
CA LYS A 246 18.62 41.60 -3.24
C LYS A 246 18.40 40.09 -3.20
N ASN A 247 17.85 39.52 -4.26
CA ASN A 247 17.55 38.10 -4.31
C ASN A 247 18.86 37.28 -4.33
N PRO A 248 19.08 36.34 -3.40
CA PRO A 248 20.30 35.54 -3.32
C PRO A 248 20.49 34.56 -4.47
N LEU A 249 19.39 34.19 -5.16
CA LEU A 249 19.40 33.23 -6.27
C LEU A 249 18.80 33.87 -7.52
N ASN A 250 19.43 33.63 -8.67
CA ASN A 250 18.87 34.05 -9.96
C ASN A 250 17.82 33.02 -10.47
N ALA A 251 16.99 33.45 -11.43
CA ALA A 251 15.92 32.59 -11.98
C ALA A 251 16.47 31.29 -12.61
N MET A 252 17.66 31.35 -13.23
CA MET A 252 18.31 30.19 -13.83
C MET A 252 18.80 29.17 -12.80
N GLN A 253 19.35 29.64 -11.68
CA GLN A 253 19.79 28.82 -10.54
C GLN A 253 18.61 28.14 -9.87
N ILE A 254 17.48 28.86 -9.70
CA ILE A 254 16.24 28.27 -9.17
C ILE A 254 15.72 27.17 -10.11
N LEU A 255 15.71 27.42 -11.42
CA LEU A 255 15.30 26.42 -12.41
C LEU A 255 16.22 25.19 -12.39
N TRP A 256 17.52 25.40 -12.25
CA TRP A 256 18.51 24.34 -12.13
C TRP A 256 18.32 23.49 -10.87
N ILE A 257 18.03 24.12 -9.72
CA ILE A 257 17.70 23.40 -8.48
C ILE A 257 16.48 22.49 -8.72
N ASN A 258 15.37 23.06 -9.19
CA ASN A 258 14.11 22.33 -9.34
C ASN A 258 14.17 21.17 -10.36
N ILE A 259 15.00 21.29 -11.40
CA ILE A 259 15.06 20.29 -12.47
C ILE A 259 16.18 19.28 -12.23
N ILE A 260 17.41 19.74 -12.01
CA ILE A 260 18.61 18.89 -12.02
C ILE A 260 18.99 18.44 -10.61
N MET A 261 18.84 19.29 -9.60
CA MET A 261 19.25 18.96 -8.24
C MET A 261 18.15 18.26 -7.45
N ASP A 262 16.88 18.57 -7.74
CA ASP A 262 15.75 17.92 -7.07
C ASP A 262 15.25 16.68 -7.80
N GLY A 263 15.11 16.75 -9.12
CA GLY A 263 14.43 15.73 -9.93
C GLY A 263 15.04 14.33 -9.78
N PRO A 264 16.31 14.11 -10.18
CA PRO A 264 16.94 12.79 -10.11
C PRO A 264 17.00 12.21 -8.68
N PRO A 265 17.41 12.96 -7.65
CA PRO A 265 17.38 12.46 -6.27
C PRO A 265 15.96 12.13 -5.79
N ALA A 266 14.95 12.94 -6.09
CA ALA A 266 13.56 12.66 -5.73
C ALA A 266 13.04 11.35 -6.36
N GLN A 267 13.34 11.12 -7.64
CA GLN A 267 12.99 9.87 -8.32
C GLN A 267 13.71 8.66 -7.69
N SER A 268 14.98 8.83 -7.33
CA SER A 268 15.76 7.75 -6.70
C SER A 268 15.26 7.36 -5.30
N LEU A 269 14.64 8.28 -4.56
CA LEU A 269 13.94 8.02 -3.30
C LEU A 269 12.66 7.20 -3.50
N GLY A 270 12.06 7.27 -4.69
CA GLY A 270 10.88 6.48 -5.08
C GLY A 270 11.14 4.97 -5.15
N VAL A 271 12.40 4.57 -5.38
CA VAL A 271 12.83 3.16 -5.57
C VAL A 271 13.67 2.64 -4.40
N GLU A 272 13.52 3.21 -3.21
CA GLU A 272 14.14 2.63 -2.01
C GLU A 272 13.53 1.26 -1.71
N LYS A 273 14.34 0.34 -1.18
CA LYS A 273 13.89 -1.02 -0.85
C LYS A 273 12.77 -1.01 0.18
N VAL A 274 11.81 -1.92 0.02
CA VAL A 274 10.70 -2.10 0.95
C VAL A 274 11.23 -2.49 2.34
N ASP A 275 10.68 -1.87 3.38
CA ASP A 275 11.00 -2.19 4.77
C ASP A 275 10.39 -3.56 5.13
N PRO A 276 11.17 -4.57 5.59
CA PRO A 276 10.62 -5.87 5.97
C PRO A 276 9.52 -5.80 7.05
N ASP A 277 9.56 -4.76 7.90
CA ASP A 277 8.55 -4.55 8.94
C ASP A 277 7.25 -3.94 8.42
N VAL A 278 7.15 -3.63 7.12
CA VAL A 278 5.97 -2.97 6.53
C VAL A 278 4.73 -3.86 6.64
N MET A 279 4.92 -5.18 6.56
CA MET A 279 3.82 -6.15 6.63
C MET A 279 3.26 -6.31 8.04
N ASN A 280 4.03 -5.99 9.08
CA ASN A 280 3.59 -6.02 10.47
C ASN A 280 2.73 -4.81 10.86
N ARG A 281 2.68 -3.77 10.01
CA ARG A 281 1.87 -2.57 10.27
C ARG A 281 0.46 -2.76 9.72
N PRO A 282 -0.59 -2.33 10.46
CA PRO A 282 -1.96 -2.41 9.98
C PRO A 282 -2.17 -1.60 8.69
N PRO A 283 -3.19 -1.92 7.88
CA PRO A 283 -3.55 -1.12 6.72
C PRO A 283 -3.85 0.34 7.12
N ARG A 284 -3.44 1.28 6.26
CA ARG A 284 -3.77 2.70 6.45
C ARG A 284 -5.27 2.93 6.28
N LYS A 285 -5.83 3.93 6.96
CA LYS A 285 -7.23 4.32 6.73
C LYS A 285 -7.33 5.05 5.41
N ARG A 286 -8.48 4.93 4.74
CA ARG A 286 -8.75 5.61 3.45
C ARG A 286 -8.53 7.12 3.52
N ASN A 287 -8.94 7.73 4.63
CA ASN A 287 -8.89 9.18 4.85
C ASN A 287 -7.59 9.66 5.50
N ASP A 288 -6.60 8.78 5.70
CA ASP A 288 -5.31 9.21 6.22
C ASP A 288 -4.60 10.08 5.17
N PRO A 289 -4.25 11.34 5.49
CA PRO A 289 -3.60 12.22 4.53
C PRO A 289 -2.19 11.72 4.23
N VAL A 290 -1.78 11.86 2.96
CA VAL A 290 -0.40 11.54 2.54
C VAL A 290 0.59 12.42 3.32
N LEU A 291 0.27 13.71 3.47
CA LEU A 291 1.03 14.68 4.24
C LEU A 291 0.59 14.67 5.71
N THR A 292 1.16 13.75 6.48
CA THR A 292 0.89 13.67 7.93
C THR A 292 1.43 14.90 8.67
N LYS A 293 0.85 15.23 9.83
CA LYS A 293 1.38 16.31 10.69
C LYS A 293 2.86 16.10 11.06
N ALA A 294 3.27 14.83 11.20
CA ALA A 294 4.66 14.47 11.48
C ALA A 294 5.58 14.80 10.28
N LEU A 295 5.13 14.52 9.06
CA LEU A 295 5.82 14.86 7.82
C LEU A 295 5.92 16.38 7.66
N ILE A 296 4.81 17.12 7.83
CA ILE A 296 4.81 18.60 7.71
C ILE A 296 5.78 19.22 8.71
N ARG A 297 5.79 18.77 9.98
CA ARG A 297 6.75 19.26 10.98
C ARG A 297 8.20 18.99 10.57
N ARG A 298 8.47 17.84 9.94
CA ARG A 298 9.80 17.48 9.42
C ARG A 298 10.19 18.34 8.22
N VAL A 299 9.25 18.60 7.31
CA VAL A 299 9.43 19.52 6.18
C VAL A 299 9.79 20.91 6.68
N LEU A 300 9.01 21.45 7.63
CA LEU A 300 9.25 22.78 8.20
C LEU A 300 10.55 22.87 8.98
N SER A 301 10.91 21.85 9.78
CA SER A 301 12.20 21.84 10.48
C SER A 301 13.38 21.82 9.52
N SER A 302 13.31 20.99 8.48
CA SER A 302 14.40 20.89 7.49
C SER A 302 14.49 22.18 6.68
N ALA A 303 13.36 22.70 6.20
CA ALA A 303 13.30 23.96 5.47
C ALA A 303 13.86 25.14 6.30
N THR A 304 13.53 25.21 7.59
CA THR A 304 14.05 26.25 8.48
C THR A 304 15.57 26.18 8.60
N ILE A 305 16.15 24.99 8.76
CA ILE A 305 17.61 24.83 8.84
C ILE A 305 18.28 25.22 7.52
N ILE A 306 17.71 24.79 6.38
CA ILE A 306 18.23 25.12 5.05
C ILE A 306 18.18 26.63 4.83
N THR A 307 17.04 27.27 5.09
CA THR A 307 16.87 28.72 4.93
C THR A 307 17.78 29.52 5.86
N LEU A 308 17.91 29.13 7.14
CA LEU A 308 18.81 29.81 8.08
C LEU A 308 20.28 29.62 7.69
N GLY A 309 20.68 28.41 7.28
CA GLY A 309 22.04 28.12 6.87
C GLY A 309 22.45 28.86 5.60
N THR A 310 21.55 28.92 4.61
CA THR A 310 21.76 29.68 3.37
C THR A 310 21.77 31.19 3.63
N MET A 311 20.88 31.69 4.49
CA MET A 311 20.91 33.09 4.91
C MET A 311 22.17 33.46 5.70
N LEU A 312 22.71 32.56 6.52
CA LEU A 312 23.95 32.80 7.25
C LEU A 312 25.13 32.99 6.29
N ILE A 313 25.23 32.16 5.25
CA ILE A 313 26.25 32.33 4.21
C ILE A 313 25.99 33.63 3.43
N TYR A 314 24.76 33.86 2.99
CA TYR A 314 24.40 35.06 2.25
C TYR A 314 24.73 36.34 3.02
N SER A 315 24.33 36.44 4.29
CA SER A 315 24.62 37.60 5.14
C SER A 315 26.10 37.77 5.43
N ARG A 316 26.85 36.68 5.66
CA ARG A 316 28.28 36.74 5.94
C ARG A 316 29.09 37.24 4.74
N GLU A 317 28.80 36.73 3.55
CA GLU A 317 29.46 37.20 2.33
C GLU A 317 28.99 38.63 1.98
N MET A 318 27.70 38.94 2.21
CA MET A 318 27.18 40.29 1.96
C MET A 318 27.64 41.39 2.88
N LEU A 319 27.83 41.10 4.16
CA LEU A 319 28.36 42.08 5.10
C LEU A 319 29.83 42.42 4.85
N ALA A 320 30.58 41.56 4.16
CA ALA A 320 32.00 41.80 3.90
C ALA A 320 32.21 42.94 2.90
N ASP A 321 31.43 42.96 1.80
CA ASP A 321 31.70 43.84 0.66
C ASP A 321 30.56 44.85 0.35
N GLY A 322 29.38 44.71 0.97
CA GLY A 322 28.25 45.64 0.82
C GLY A 322 27.60 45.68 -0.57
N GLN A 323 27.98 44.79 -1.50
CA GLN A 323 27.45 44.68 -2.86
C GLN A 323 27.31 43.22 -3.28
N VAL A 324 26.16 42.82 -3.84
CA VAL A 324 25.94 41.47 -4.44
C VAL A 324 26.89 41.23 -5.60
N THR A 325 27.92 40.43 -5.38
CA THR A 325 28.84 39.93 -6.39
C THR A 325 28.38 38.58 -6.95
N ARG A 326 28.99 38.15 -8.07
CA ARG A 326 28.76 36.81 -8.65
C ARG A 326 29.25 35.70 -7.71
N ARG A 327 30.27 35.98 -6.91
CA ARG A 327 30.77 35.06 -5.88
C ARG A 327 29.71 34.79 -4.82
N ASP A 328 28.99 35.80 -4.35
CA ASP A 328 27.99 35.66 -3.27
C ASP A 328 26.78 34.82 -3.71
N THR A 329 26.31 35.04 -4.93
CA THR A 329 25.24 34.22 -5.52
C THR A 329 25.71 32.80 -5.74
N THR A 330 26.97 32.57 -6.15
CA THR A 330 27.52 31.22 -6.32
C THR A 330 27.71 30.49 -4.99
N MET A 331 28.17 31.18 -3.95
CA MET A 331 28.31 30.64 -2.60
C MET A 331 26.94 30.25 -2.03
N THR A 332 25.94 31.12 -2.18
CA THR A 332 24.58 30.84 -1.69
C THR A 332 23.91 29.72 -2.48
N PHE A 333 24.07 29.71 -3.81
CA PHE A 333 23.59 28.66 -4.69
C PHE A 333 24.21 27.30 -4.36
N THR A 334 25.54 27.23 -4.21
CA THR A 334 26.24 25.97 -3.88
C THR A 334 25.90 25.49 -2.48
N CYS A 335 25.73 26.42 -1.52
CA CYS A 335 25.26 26.12 -0.18
C CYS A 335 23.87 25.46 -0.21
N PHE A 336 22.94 26.04 -0.97
CA PHE A 336 21.58 25.50 -1.11
C PHE A 336 21.60 24.08 -1.70
N VAL A 337 22.34 23.86 -2.78
CA VAL A 337 22.46 22.54 -3.42
C VAL A 337 23.07 21.50 -2.49
N PHE A 338 24.11 21.85 -1.71
CA PHE A 338 24.69 20.92 -0.74
C PHE A 338 23.72 20.61 0.40
N PHE A 339 22.96 21.59 0.88
CA PHE A 339 21.89 21.36 1.84
C PHE A 339 20.85 20.36 1.29
N ASP A 340 20.45 20.49 0.03
CA ASP A 340 19.53 19.55 -0.61
C ASP A 340 20.10 18.14 -0.69
N MET A 341 21.39 17.96 -1.01
CA MET A 341 22.00 16.62 -1.05
C MET A 341 22.00 15.95 0.34
N PHE A 342 22.32 16.69 1.40
CA PHE A 342 22.25 16.15 2.77
C PHE A 342 20.81 15.92 3.24
N ASN A 343 19.88 16.77 2.80
CA ASN A 343 18.46 16.61 3.08
C ASN A 343 17.88 15.39 2.36
N ALA A 344 18.26 15.15 1.10
CA ALA A 344 17.89 13.95 0.35
C ALA A 344 18.37 12.68 1.06
N LEU A 345 19.62 12.68 1.56
CA LEU A 345 20.17 11.57 2.35
C LEU A 345 19.37 11.34 3.64
N SER A 346 18.98 12.43 4.31
CA SER A 346 18.16 12.37 5.53
C SER A 346 16.77 11.78 5.25
N CYS A 347 16.18 12.14 4.11
CA CYS A 347 14.85 11.73 3.68
C CYS A 347 14.74 10.28 3.22
N ARG A 348 15.85 9.55 3.00
CA ARG A 348 15.84 8.11 2.67
C ARG A 348 15.06 7.23 3.65
N SER A 349 14.99 7.64 4.92
CA SER A 349 14.12 6.97 5.90
C SER A 349 13.51 7.95 6.88
N GLU A 350 12.25 7.71 7.22
CA GLU A 350 11.54 8.47 8.26
C GLU A 350 12.05 8.13 9.67
N SER A 351 12.43 6.86 9.91
CA SER A 351 12.63 6.31 11.25
C SER A 351 13.92 5.54 11.47
N LYS A 352 14.50 4.93 10.43
CA LYS A 352 15.76 4.18 10.52
C LYS A 352 16.95 5.13 10.47
N SER A 353 17.95 4.80 11.28
CA SER A 353 19.18 5.58 11.42
C SER A 353 20.27 5.04 10.48
N VAL A 354 21.02 5.94 9.86
CA VAL A 354 22.15 5.58 8.99
C VAL A 354 23.33 5.11 9.84
N PHE A 355 23.58 5.76 10.99
CA PHE A 355 24.72 5.43 11.86
C PHE A 355 24.57 4.12 12.62
N ARG A 356 23.34 3.65 12.84
CA ARG A 356 23.10 2.35 13.49
C ARG A 356 23.28 1.15 12.57
N GLY A 357 23.63 1.37 11.31
CA GLY A 357 23.71 0.30 10.30
C GLY A 357 22.35 -0.30 9.92
N GLU A 358 21.25 0.29 10.37
CA GLU A 358 19.89 -0.11 9.99
C GLU A 358 19.60 0.21 8.51
N MET A 359 20.38 1.11 7.91
CA MET A 359 20.41 1.38 6.48
C MET A 359 21.83 1.42 5.94
N GLY A 360 22.07 0.66 4.87
CA GLY A 360 23.32 0.76 4.12
C GLY A 360 23.36 2.07 3.32
N LEU A 361 24.39 2.89 3.52
CA LEU A 361 24.68 4.06 2.69
C LEU A 361 24.70 3.69 1.18
N PHE A 362 25.23 2.50 0.86
CA PHE A 362 25.31 1.96 -0.50
C PHE A 362 24.16 1.02 -0.90
N ALA A 363 23.07 0.93 -0.12
CA ALA A 363 21.99 -0.01 -0.41
C ALA A 363 21.17 0.36 -1.67
N ASN A 364 21.04 1.66 -1.96
CA ASN A 364 20.35 2.19 -3.12
C ASN A 364 21.38 2.77 -4.11
N ASN A 365 21.77 1.96 -5.10
CA ASN A 365 22.72 2.37 -6.12
C ASN A 365 22.20 3.55 -6.93
N LEU A 366 20.90 3.59 -7.24
CA LEU A 366 20.32 4.67 -8.04
C LEU A 366 20.39 6.01 -7.30
N PHE A 367 20.13 6.02 -5.99
CA PHE A 367 20.27 7.21 -5.16
C PHE A 367 21.72 7.72 -5.15
N ASN A 368 22.69 6.82 -5.00
CA ASN A 368 24.10 7.23 -4.99
C ASN A 368 24.56 7.77 -6.35
N TRP A 369 24.10 7.17 -7.45
CA TRP A 369 24.35 7.69 -8.80
C TRP A 369 23.68 9.04 -9.02
N ALA A 370 22.44 9.22 -8.56
CA ALA A 370 21.72 10.49 -8.66
C ALA A 370 22.43 11.60 -7.89
N VAL A 371 22.75 11.39 -6.61
CA VAL A 371 23.45 12.38 -5.77
C VAL A 371 24.85 12.67 -6.29
N SER A 372 25.61 11.65 -6.68
CA SER A 372 26.96 11.86 -7.24
C SER A 372 26.90 12.62 -8.56
N GLY A 373 25.95 12.29 -9.44
CA GLY A 373 25.69 13.00 -10.68
C GLY A 373 25.30 14.46 -10.44
N SER A 374 24.41 14.73 -9.48
CA SER A 374 24.04 16.09 -9.07
C SER A 374 25.24 16.89 -8.56
N ILE A 375 26.11 16.29 -7.72
CA ILE A 375 27.34 16.96 -7.27
C ILE A 375 28.28 17.26 -8.44
N ILE A 376 28.48 16.31 -9.37
CA ILE A 376 29.31 16.53 -10.57
C ILE A 376 28.74 17.66 -11.43
N CYS A 377 27.43 17.67 -11.67
CA CYS A 377 26.74 18.73 -12.40
C CYS A 377 26.92 20.09 -11.71
N GLN A 378 26.85 20.14 -10.37
CA GLN A 378 27.11 21.37 -9.62
C GLN A 378 28.54 21.85 -9.80
N LEU A 379 29.53 20.95 -9.72
CA LEU A 379 30.94 21.28 -9.94
C LEU A 379 31.18 21.79 -11.37
N LEU A 380 30.51 21.21 -12.38
CA LEU A 380 30.58 21.71 -13.76
C LEU A 380 30.03 23.12 -13.87
N VAL A 381 28.91 23.45 -13.21
CA VAL A 381 28.34 24.81 -13.25
C VAL A 381 29.25 25.85 -12.61
N ILE A 382 30.01 25.49 -11.57
CA ILE A 382 30.90 26.44 -10.88
C ILE A 382 32.32 26.52 -11.47
N TYR A 383 32.78 25.55 -12.25
CA TYR A 383 34.15 25.52 -12.80
C TYR A 383 34.23 25.58 -14.33
N PHE A 384 33.15 25.27 -15.06
CA PHE A 384 33.19 25.27 -16.53
C PHE A 384 32.80 26.65 -17.09
N PRO A 385 33.68 27.33 -17.86
CA PRO A 385 33.48 28.73 -18.26
C PRO A 385 32.18 29.02 -19.04
N TRP A 386 31.75 28.09 -19.89
CA TRP A 386 30.51 28.25 -20.66
C TRP A 386 29.28 28.23 -19.74
N LEU A 387 29.24 27.31 -18.78
CA LEU A 387 28.16 27.24 -17.79
C LEU A 387 28.22 28.43 -16.81
N GLN A 388 29.42 28.86 -16.43
CA GLN A 388 29.59 30.05 -15.58
C GLN A 388 28.98 31.31 -16.20
N SER A 389 29.14 31.51 -17.50
CA SER A 389 28.54 32.65 -18.20
C SER A 389 27.02 32.57 -18.22
N THR A 390 26.43 31.38 -18.39
CA THR A 390 24.97 31.19 -18.46
C THR A 390 24.32 31.31 -17.08
N PHE A 391 24.92 30.70 -16.05
CA PHE A 391 24.38 30.67 -14.69
C PHE A 391 24.86 31.84 -13.82
N GLN A 392 25.72 32.70 -14.37
CA GLN A 392 26.35 33.85 -13.70
C GLN A 392 27.12 33.44 -12.43
N THR A 393 27.83 32.30 -12.50
CA THR A 393 28.59 31.74 -11.38
C THR A 393 30.09 32.04 -11.47
N GLU A 394 30.78 31.91 -10.33
CA GLU A 394 32.22 32.12 -10.19
C GLU A 394 32.89 30.93 -9.49
N ALA A 395 34.17 30.68 -9.79
CA ALA A 395 34.90 29.58 -9.17
C ALA A 395 35.07 29.79 -7.66
N ILE A 396 34.67 28.79 -6.88
CA ILE A 396 34.80 28.79 -5.42
C ILE A 396 36.12 28.10 -5.01
N GLY A 397 36.78 28.64 -3.99
CA GLY A 397 38.00 28.06 -3.43
C GLY A 397 37.75 26.75 -2.68
N PHE A 398 38.76 25.89 -2.60
CA PHE A 398 38.64 24.59 -1.93
C PHE A 398 38.21 24.71 -0.45
N PHE A 399 38.76 25.66 0.30
CA PHE A 399 38.41 25.87 1.71
C PHE A 399 36.97 26.33 1.91
N ASP A 400 36.42 27.08 0.95
CA ASP A 400 35.03 27.51 0.98
C ASP A 400 34.09 26.32 0.73
N LEU A 401 34.43 25.43 -0.21
CA LEU A 401 33.69 24.17 -0.41
C LEU A 401 33.68 23.28 0.84
N VAL A 402 34.82 23.15 1.52
CA VAL A 402 34.90 22.40 2.79
C VAL A 402 34.02 23.03 3.87
N ARG A 403 34.05 24.36 4.00
CA ARG A 403 33.18 25.08 4.95
C ARG A 403 31.70 24.86 4.64
N LEU A 404 31.31 24.92 3.36
CA LEU A 404 29.94 24.65 2.93
C LEU A 404 29.56 23.21 3.27
N LEU A 405 30.42 22.23 3.00
CA LEU A 405 30.15 20.82 3.33
C LEU A 405 29.86 20.62 4.82
N PHE A 406 30.67 21.20 5.71
CA PHE A 406 30.44 21.11 7.16
C PHE A 406 29.14 21.78 7.57
N LEU A 407 28.87 23.00 7.08
CA LEU A 407 27.64 23.71 7.38
C LEU A 407 26.41 22.94 6.88
N CYS A 408 26.44 22.44 5.65
CA CYS A 408 25.31 21.75 5.03
C CYS A 408 25.01 20.40 5.70
N SER A 409 26.04 19.74 6.27
CA SER A 409 25.86 18.49 7.02
C SER A 409 24.96 18.66 8.26
N THR A 410 24.75 19.88 8.75
CA THR A 410 23.92 20.15 9.94
C THR A 410 22.48 19.69 9.80
N VAL A 411 21.87 19.77 8.60
CA VAL A 411 20.51 19.25 8.35
C VAL A 411 20.44 17.75 8.61
N PHE A 412 21.47 17.02 8.16
CA PHE A 412 21.57 15.58 8.35
C PHE A 412 21.73 15.22 9.83
N TRP A 413 22.60 15.90 10.56
CA TRP A 413 22.77 15.70 11.99
C TRP A 413 21.50 16.01 12.79
N ALA A 414 20.78 17.07 12.42
CA ALA A 414 19.52 17.44 13.07
C ALA A 414 18.43 16.38 12.86
N ASP A 415 18.29 15.84 11.64
CA ASP A 415 17.32 14.75 11.37
C ASP A 415 17.71 13.45 12.07
N GLU A 416 19.01 13.15 12.18
CA GLU A 416 19.49 11.97 12.87
C GLU A 416 19.29 12.06 14.39
N LEU A 417 19.54 13.23 14.99
CA LEU A 417 19.22 13.49 16.39
C LEU A 417 17.72 13.34 16.66
N ARG A 418 16.87 13.84 15.75
CA ARG A 418 15.41 13.65 15.83
C ARG A 418 15.04 12.16 15.81
N LYS A 419 15.61 11.37 14.89
CA LYS A 419 15.40 9.92 14.81
C LYS A 419 15.83 9.23 16.10
N TYR A 420 16.98 9.61 16.64
CA TYR A 420 17.50 9.09 17.90
C TYR A 420 16.54 9.34 19.09
N LEU A 421 16.05 10.57 19.24
CA LEU A 421 15.10 10.94 20.29
C LEU A 421 13.75 10.23 20.15
N LYS A 422 13.26 10.04 18.91
CA LYS A 422 11.99 9.33 18.64
C LYS A 422 12.10 7.84 18.99
N TYR A 423 13.26 7.24 18.74
CA TYR A 423 13.55 5.85 19.12
C TYR A 423 13.59 5.67 20.65
N GLY A 424 14.25 6.58 21.38
CA GLY A 424 14.31 6.57 22.84
C GLY A 424 12.92 6.63 23.49
N LYS A 425 12.01 7.45 22.95
CA LYS A 425 10.61 7.52 23.40
C LYS A 425 9.82 6.23 23.15
N ARG A 426 9.99 5.58 21.98
CA ARG A 426 9.32 4.31 21.66
C ARG A 426 9.71 3.18 22.62
N ARG A 427 10.98 3.11 23.03
CA ARG A 427 11.44 2.10 24.00
C ARG A 427 10.85 2.34 25.39
N PHE A 428 10.71 3.60 25.79
CA PHE A 428 10.07 3.97 27.06
C PHE A 428 8.57 3.65 27.08
N THR A 429 7.84 3.90 25.99
CA THR A 429 6.40 3.59 25.90
C THR A 429 6.11 2.11 25.65
N SER A 430 6.98 1.40 24.90
CA SER A 430 6.81 -0.04 24.67
C SER A 430 7.08 -0.88 25.93
N GLY A 431 7.90 -0.37 26.87
CA GLY A 431 8.11 -1.01 28.18
C GLY A 431 6.87 -1.02 29.08
N TYR A 432 5.89 -0.16 28.81
CA TYR A 432 4.61 -0.11 29.56
C TYR A 432 3.47 -0.90 28.89
N SER A 433 3.65 -1.41 27.67
CA SER A 433 2.58 -2.08 26.89
C SER A 433 2.70 -3.61 26.83
N GLN A 434 3.53 -4.22 27.68
CA GLN A 434 3.58 -5.68 27.89
C GLN A 434 3.13 -6.12 29.29
N ALA A 435 2.41 -5.26 30.01
CA ALA A 435 1.84 -5.61 31.30
C ALA A 435 0.38 -5.16 31.40
N VAL A 436 -0.50 -5.77 30.58
CA VAL A 436 -1.90 -6.11 30.92
C VAL A 436 -2.32 -7.30 30.07
#